data_AF-M1B488-F1
#
_entry.id   AF-M1B488-F1
#
_cell.length_a   1.000
_cell.length_b   1.000
_cell.length_c   1.000
_cell.angle_alpha   90.00
_cell.angle_beta   90.00
_cell.angle_gamma   90.00
#
_symmetry.space_group_name_H-M   'P 1'
#
loop_
_entity.id
_entity.type
_entity.pdbx_description
1 polymer ?
#
loop_
_entity_poly.entity_id
_entity_poly.type
_entity_poly.pdbx_seq_one_letter_code
_entity_poly.pdbx_strand_id
1 'polypeptide(L)' 'MQRVIDENDEELGKLKQELGDEIYDAVTVALKEIEEYNPSGRYAIPELWNFKEGRKATLKEVISYIFKQLKTQKRKRG' A
#
# COMPACT_ATOMS: atom_id res chain seq x y z
N MET A 1 -4.04 12.17 -11.99
CA MET A 1 -4.58 13.25 -11.15
C MET A 1 -4.08 12.97 -9.75
N GLN A 2 -3.27 13.85 -9.18
CA GLN A 2 -2.75 13.69 -7.82
C GLN A 2 -3.70 14.48 -6.93
N ARG A 3 -4.41 13.83 -5.99
CA ARG A 3 -5.28 14.58 -5.07
C ARG A 3 -4.39 15.32 -4.08
N VAL A 4 -4.36 16.64 -4.22
CA VAL A 4 -3.80 17.56 -3.23
C VAL A 4 -4.76 17.56 -2.04
N ILE A 5 -4.24 17.43 -0.82
CA ILE A 5 -5.07 17.59 0.39
C ILE A 5 -5.55 19.03 0.41
N ASP A 6 -6.85 19.24 0.46
CA ASP A 6 -7.44 20.57 0.60
C ASP A 6 -7.25 21.03 2.05
N GLU A 7 -6.45 22.07 2.25
CA GLU A 7 -6.23 22.66 3.58
C GLU A 7 -7.51 23.30 4.15
N ASN A 8 -8.51 23.57 3.30
CA ASN A 8 -9.83 24.06 3.69
C ASN A 8 -10.87 22.95 3.84
N ASP A 9 -10.45 21.67 3.87
CA ASP A 9 -11.36 20.57 4.13
C ASP A 9 -12.03 20.72 5.52
N GLU A 10 -13.36 20.77 5.51
CA GLU A 10 -14.15 21.07 6.70
C GLU A 10 -14.01 19.99 7.79
N GLU A 11 -13.81 18.72 7.40
CA GLU A 11 -13.60 17.63 8.35
C GLU A 11 -12.21 17.68 8.97
N LEU A 12 -11.17 17.98 8.17
CA LEU A 12 -9.81 18.19 8.69
C LEU A 12 -9.75 19.41 9.63
N GLY A 13 -10.48 20.48 9.32
CA GLY A 13 -10.60 21.65 10.18
C GLY A 13 -11.25 21.32 11.54
N LYS A 14 -12.33 20.55 11.53
CA LYS A 14 -12.99 20.07 12.77
C LYS A 14 -12.07 19.13 13.56
N LEU A 15 -11.42 18.19 12.89
CA LEU A 15 -10.47 17.27 13.50
C LEU A 15 -9.36 18.01 14.25
N LYS A 16 -8.79 19.06 13.63
CA LYS A 16 -7.76 19.91 14.23
C LYS A 16 -8.28 20.66 15.47
N GLN A 17 -9.50 21.19 15.40
CA GLN A 17 -10.10 21.90 16.53
C GLN A 17 -10.43 20.99 17.72
N GLU A 18 -10.90 19.76 17.47
CA GLU A 18 -11.34 18.83 18.50
C GLU A 18 -10.18 18.03 19.12
N LEU A 19 -9.19 17.66 18.30
CA LEU A 19 -8.14 16.70 18.68
C LEU A 19 -6.72 17.26 18.62
N GLY A 20 -6.55 18.50 18.15
CA GLY A 20 -5.28 19.20 18.10
C GLY A 20 -4.41 18.87 16.88
N ASP A 21 -3.27 19.54 16.82
CA ASP A 21 -2.37 19.56 15.66
C ASP A 21 -1.69 18.19 15.41
N GLU A 22 -1.36 17.44 16.46
CA GLU A 22 -0.68 16.14 16.33
C GLU A 22 -1.55 15.10 15.59
N ILE A 23 -2.84 15.04 15.92
CA ILE A 23 -3.77 14.12 15.25
C ILE A 23 -4.04 14.57 13.82
N TYR A 24 -4.19 15.88 13.61
CA TYR A 24 -4.31 16.46 12.28
C TYR A 24 -3.11 16.06 11.40
N ASP A 25 -1.88 16.25 11.88
CA ASP A 25 -0.67 15.93 11.13
C ASP A 25 -0.59 14.42 10.82
N ALA A 26 -0.88 13.55 11.78
CA ALA A 26 -0.88 12.10 11.58
C ALA A 26 -1.89 11.65 10.50
N VAL A 27 -3.11 12.20 10.51
CA VAL A 27 -4.13 11.90 9.49
C VAL A 27 -3.73 12.44 8.13
N THR A 28 -3.16 13.65 8.09
CA THR A 28 -2.71 14.29 6.84
C THR A 28 -1.57 13.49 6.20
N VAL A 29 -0.64 12.95 7.00
CA VAL A 29 0.42 12.06 6.52
C VAL A 29 -0.17 10.76 5.95
N ALA A 30 -1.05 10.09 6.69
CA ALA A 30 -1.67 8.85 6.23
C ALA A 30 -2.45 9.05 4.91
N LEU A 31 -3.16 10.17 4.75
CA LEU A 31 -3.86 10.52 3.51
C LEU A 31 -2.90 10.70 2.33
N LYS A 32 -1.73 11.32 2.54
CA LYS A 32 -0.68 11.44 1.51
C LYS A 32 -0.11 10.09 1.12
N GLU A 33 0.18 9.24 2.09
CA GLU A 33 0.71 7.89 1.86
C GLU A 33 -0.26 7.04 1.03
N ILE A 34 -1.56 7.11 1.32
CA ILE A 34 -2.59 6.40 0.55
C ILE A 34 -2.65 6.90 -0.90
N GLU A 35 -2.55 8.21 -1.11
CA GLU A 35 -2.56 8.81 -2.45
C GLU A 35 -1.29 8.47 -3.24
N GLU A 36 -0.12 8.40 -2.60
CA GLU A 36 1.13 7.98 -3.24
C GLU A 36 1.11 6.49 -3.61
N TYR A 37 0.62 5.65 -2.70
CA TYR A 37 0.67 4.21 -2.84
C TYR A 37 -0.41 3.65 -3.79
N ASN A 38 -1.64 4.15 -3.68
CA ASN A 38 -2.77 3.70 -4.50
C ASN A 38 -3.79 4.83 -4.74
N PRO A 39 -3.48 5.81 -5.59
CA PRO A 39 -4.32 7.00 -5.79
C PRO A 39 -5.72 6.67 -6.32
N SER A 40 -5.85 5.60 -7.12
CA SER A 40 -7.14 5.19 -7.69
C SER A 40 -7.98 4.35 -6.73
N GLY A 41 -7.36 3.50 -5.92
CA GLY A 41 -8.09 2.54 -5.08
C GLY A 41 -8.27 2.98 -3.63
N ARG A 42 -7.32 3.71 -3.04
CA ARG A 42 -7.34 4.11 -1.62
C ARG A 42 -7.50 2.95 -0.61
N TYR A 43 -7.15 1.73 -1.01
CA TYR A 43 -7.10 0.55 -0.15
C TYR A 43 -5.71 -0.08 -0.19
N ALA A 44 -5.37 -0.79 0.88
CA ALA A 44 -4.15 -1.59 0.94
C ALA A 44 -4.18 -2.67 -0.15
N ILE A 45 -3.16 -2.70 -1.00
CA ILE A 45 -3.01 -3.72 -2.04
C ILE A 45 -2.12 -4.83 -1.47
N PRO A 46 -2.56 -6.10 -1.52
CA PRO A 46 -1.69 -7.20 -1.16
C PRO A 46 -0.46 -7.24 -2.06
N GLU A 47 0.74 -7.16 -1.47
CA GLU A 47 1.99 -7.30 -2.21
C GLU A 47 2.68 -8.64 -1.92
N LEU A 48 3.39 -9.15 -2.92
CA LEU A 48 4.28 -10.27 -2.72
C LEU A 48 5.57 -9.77 -2.05
N TRP A 49 5.87 -10.31 -0.88
CA TRP A 49 7.04 -9.91 -0.09
C TRP A 49 8.15 -10.96 -0.17
N ASN A 50 9.38 -10.53 -0.40
CA ASN A 50 10.56 -11.38 -0.25
C ASN A 50 11.03 -11.31 1.20
N PHE A 51 10.59 -12.26 2.02
CA PHE A 51 10.96 -12.35 3.44
C PHE A 51 12.46 -12.52 3.68
N LYS A 52 13.20 -13.10 2.74
CA LYS A 52 14.64 -13.29 2.87
C LYS A 52 15.39 -11.96 2.72
N GLU A 53 14.97 -11.14 1.78
CA GLU A 53 15.60 -9.86 1.48
C GLU A 53 14.95 -8.68 2.22
N GLY A 54 13.87 -8.93 2.98
CA GLY A 54 13.19 -7.91 3.78
C GLY A 54 12.55 -6.78 2.97
N ARG A 55 12.14 -7.05 1.72
CA ARG A 55 11.55 -6.06 0.81
C ARG A 55 10.48 -6.67 -0.09
N LYS A 56 9.73 -5.81 -0.79
CA LYS A 56 8.83 -6.22 -1.87
C LYS A 56 9.55 -7.13 -2.87
N ALA A 57 8.90 -8.22 -3.24
CA ALA A 57 9.42 -9.15 -4.24
C ALA A 57 9.45 -8.47 -5.62
N THR A 58 10.57 -8.64 -6.32
CA THR A 58 10.70 -8.21 -7.71
C THR A 58 9.87 -9.10 -8.63
N LEU A 59 9.52 -8.57 -9.81
CA LEU A 59 8.82 -9.34 -10.84
C LEU A 59 9.56 -10.64 -11.20
N LYS A 60 10.90 -10.58 -11.27
CA LYS A 60 11.74 -11.76 -11.55
C LYS A 60 11.60 -12.85 -10.48
N GLU A 61 11.61 -12.47 -9.20
CA GLU A 61 11.42 -13.39 -8.08
C GLU A 61 10.04 -14.05 -8.12
N VAL A 62 8.99 -13.25 -8.37
CA VAL A 62 7.60 -13.72 -8.47
C VAL A 62 7.43 -14.71 -9.63
N ILE A 63 7.91 -14.35 -10.82
CA ILE A 63 7.86 -15.22 -12.01
C ILE A 63 8.59 -16.54 -11.72
N SER A 64 9.80 -16.47 -11.16
CA SER A 64 10.61 -17.65 -10.83
C SER A 64 9.88 -18.57 -9.83
N TYR A 65 9.21 -17.99 -8.84
CA TYR A 65 8.41 -18.71 -7.86
C TYR A 65 7.23 -19.45 -8.50
N ILE A 66 6.45 -18.77 -9.36
CA ILE A 66 5.32 -19.37 -10.08
C ILE A 66 5.80 -20.54 -10.95
N PHE A 67 6.87 -20.36 -11.71
CA PHE A 67 7.45 -21.43 -12.53
C PHE A 67 7.86 -22.66 -11.69
N LYS A 68 8.46 -22.45 -10.53
CA LYS A 68 8.84 -23.53 -9.61
C LYS A 68 7.62 -24.29 -9.09
N GLN A 69 6.55 -23.58 -8.71
CA GLN A 69 5.31 -24.21 -8.26
C GLN A 69 4.66 -25.05 -9.36
N LEU A 70 4.55 -24.51 -10.58
CA LEU A 70 3.98 -25.21 -11.72
C LEU A 70 4.73 -26.51 -12.04
N LYS A 71 6.06 -26.50 -12.00
CA LYS A 71 6.89 -27.71 -12.19
C LYS A 71 6.65 -28.75 -11.09
N THR A 72 6.54 -28.31 -9.84
CA THR A 72 6.28 -29.19 -8.71
C THR A 72 4.90 -29.83 -8.80
N GLN A 73 3.87 -29.09 -9.22
CA GLN A 73 2.51 -29.62 -9.36
C GLN A 73 2.37 -30.61 -10.51
N LYS A 74 3.09 -30.42 -11.62
CA LYS A 74 3.12 -31.41 -12.72
C LYS A 74 3.68 -32.76 -12.29
N ARG A 75 4.66 -32.78 -11.39
CA ARG A 75 5.25 -34.02 -10.85
C ARG A 75 4.34 -34.79 -9.88
N LYS A 76 3.33 -34.14 -9.29
CA LYS A 76 2.39 -34.79 -8.36
C LYS A 76 1.15 -35.37 -9.05
N ARG A 77 0.95 -35.07 -10.33
CA ARG A 77 -0.21 -35.52 -11.12
C ARG A 77 0.15 -36.69 -12.06
N GLY A 78 1.35 -37.25 -11.94
CA GLY A 78 1.82 -38.45 -12.64
C GLY A 78 2.16 -39.54 -11.64
#